data_AF-A0A534TN89-F1
#
_entry.id   AF-A0A534TN89-F1
#
_cell.length_a   1.000
_cell.length_b   1.000
_cell.length_c   1.000
_cell.angle_alpha   90.00
_cell.angle_beta   90.00
_cell.angle_gamma   90.00
#
_symmetry.space_group_name_H-M   'P 1'
#
loop_
_entity.id
_entity.type
_entity.pdbx_description
1 polymer ?
#
loop_
_entity_poly.entity_id
_entity_poly.type
_entity_poly.pdbx_seq_one_letter_code
_entity_poly.pdbx_strand_id
1 'polypeptide(L)'
;MAPTLALAATFVLAAPIGAGPARVGFGFNGTVSGFPTGAVFVSGGGSYDLATGSVKSSGGFGCLEDVEQGPLSVSINPDDPGPCLAGQGVRWDTVELLDGTNFKCTGADAAKPAVTSSTTAVLMADFYRAGDGNDESFTAQMIVSDTDIAPDIDGVQNLWVQGVGCGTAIVNFN
;
A
#
# COMPACT_ATOMS: atom_id res chain seq x y z
N MET A 1 -17.50 -61.79 -47.34
CA MET A 1 -16.90 -61.47 -46.04
C MET A 1 -16.32 -60.06 -46.16
N ALA A 2 -16.99 -59.05 -45.60
CA ALA A 2 -16.58 -57.64 -45.71
C ALA A 2 -15.89 -57.21 -44.40
N PRO A 3 -14.82 -56.39 -44.43
CA PRO A 3 -14.11 -56.01 -43.23
C PRO A 3 -14.80 -54.82 -42.55
N THR A 4 -15.05 -54.93 -41.26
CA THR A 4 -15.57 -53.85 -40.41
C THR A 4 -14.41 -52.96 -40.00
N LEU A 5 -14.41 -51.70 -40.45
CA LEU A 5 -13.45 -50.68 -40.02
C LEU A 5 -13.94 -50.09 -38.69
N ALA A 6 -13.20 -50.27 -37.60
CA ALA A 6 -13.47 -49.64 -36.31
C ALA A 6 -12.74 -48.28 -36.26
N LEU A 7 -13.51 -47.20 -36.16
CA LEU A 7 -12.99 -45.84 -36.00
C LEU A 7 -12.86 -45.53 -34.50
N ALA A 8 -11.62 -45.45 -34.00
CA ALA A 8 -11.35 -45.06 -32.62
C ALA A 8 -11.40 -43.53 -32.49
N ALA A 9 -12.47 -43.00 -31.89
CA ALA A 9 -12.61 -41.58 -31.59
C ALA A 9 -11.85 -41.24 -30.30
N THR A 10 -10.77 -40.48 -30.43
CA THR A 10 -9.99 -39.97 -29.29
C THR A 10 -10.68 -38.71 -28.75
N PHE A 11 -11.25 -38.79 -27.55
CA PHE A 11 -11.78 -37.63 -26.84
C PHE A 11 -10.63 -36.90 -26.12
N VAL A 12 -10.31 -35.68 -26.59
CA VAL A 12 -9.39 -34.78 -25.91
C VAL A 12 -10.18 -34.03 -24.83
N LEU A 13 -9.94 -34.36 -23.56
CA LEU A 13 -10.45 -33.59 -22.42
C LEU A 13 -9.64 -32.29 -22.31
N ALA A 14 -10.23 -31.18 -22.74
CA ALA A 14 -9.68 -29.86 -22.45
C ALA A 14 -9.88 -29.57 -20.96
N ALA A 15 -8.77 -29.50 -20.20
CA ALA A 15 -8.82 -29.02 -18.83
C ALA A 15 -9.21 -27.53 -18.82
N PRO A 16 -10.09 -27.08 -17.91
CA PRO A 16 -10.32 -25.66 -17.73
C PRO A 16 -9.01 -25.02 -17.28
N ILE A 17 -8.52 -24.04 -18.04
CA ILE A 17 -7.47 -23.15 -17.60
C ILE A 17 -8.08 -22.36 -16.45
N GLY A 18 -7.74 -22.72 -15.21
CA GLY A 18 -8.11 -21.92 -14.05
C GLY A 18 -7.51 -20.52 -14.24
N ALA A 19 -8.35 -19.48 -14.15
CA ALA A 19 -7.85 -18.13 -14.03
C ALA A 19 -6.92 -18.11 -12.80
N GLY A 20 -5.66 -17.71 -13.00
CA GLY A 20 -4.76 -17.46 -11.89
C GLY A 20 -5.40 -16.47 -10.91
N PRO A 21 -4.99 -16.46 -9.64
CA PRO A 21 -5.50 -15.50 -8.66
C PRO A 21 -5.42 -14.08 -9.25
N ALA A 22 -6.54 -13.35 -9.14
CA ALA A 22 -6.67 -12.03 -9.71
C ALA A 22 -5.71 -11.10 -8.98
N ARG A 23 -4.62 -10.71 -9.65
CA ARG A 23 -3.73 -9.66 -9.17
C ARG A 23 -4.45 -8.33 -9.33
N VAL A 24 -4.39 -7.53 -8.28
CA VAL A 24 -4.95 -6.19 -8.24
C VAL A 24 -3.81 -5.21 -8.49
N GLY A 25 -3.92 -4.40 -9.53
CA GLY A 25 -3.01 -3.30 -9.79
C GLY A 25 -3.51 -2.02 -9.12
N PHE A 26 -2.60 -1.20 -8.62
CA PHE A 26 -2.97 0.10 -8.07
C PHE A 26 -1.92 1.17 -8.35
N GLY A 27 -2.34 2.43 -8.40
CA GLY A 27 -1.47 3.58 -8.50
C GLY A 27 -2.08 4.80 -7.83
N PHE A 28 -1.26 5.62 -7.19
CA PHE A 28 -1.72 6.76 -6.41
C PHE A 28 -0.71 7.90 -6.33
N ASN A 29 -1.20 9.07 -5.97
CA ASN A 29 -0.40 10.24 -5.60
C ASN A 29 -1.25 11.15 -4.70
N GLY A 30 -0.74 11.48 -3.51
CA GLY A 30 -1.40 12.40 -2.59
C GLY A 30 -0.52 12.88 -1.44
N THR A 31 -1.16 13.61 -0.53
CA THR A 31 -0.54 14.16 0.68
C THR A 31 -1.31 13.71 1.90
N VAL A 32 -0.60 13.42 2.98
CA VAL A 32 -1.15 12.91 4.25
C VAL A 32 -0.74 13.85 5.38
N SER A 33 -1.69 14.16 6.27
CA SER A 33 -1.49 14.96 7.48
C SER A 33 -2.61 14.67 8.50
N GLY A 34 -2.55 15.24 9.70
CA GLY A 34 -3.67 15.20 10.65
C GLY A 34 -3.28 14.87 12.09
N PHE A 35 -2.09 14.31 12.31
CA PHE A 35 -1.47 14.30 13.64
C PHE A 35 -0.90 15.69 13.97
N PRO A 36 -0.58 15.97 15.26
CA PRO A 36 -0.22 17.32 15.71
C PRO A 36 0.94 17.98 14.96
N THR A 37 1.88 17.20 14.42
CA THR A 37 2.94 17.68 13.52
C THR A 37 3.02 16.80 12.28
N GLY A 38 3.66 17.30 11.23
CA GLY A 38 4.07 16.50 10.08
C GLY A 38 3.01 16.40 8.99
N ALA A 39 3.53 16.49 7.76
CA ALA A 39 2.80 16.22 6.54
C ALA A 39 3.75 15.51 5.58
N VAL A 40 3.26 14.50 4.87
CA VAL A 40 4.06 13.75 3.91
C VAL A 40 3.37 13.69 2.55
N PHE A 41 4.17 13.79 1.51
CA PHE A 41 3.79 13.42 0.15
C PHE A 41 4.13 11.95 -0.09
N VAL A 42 3.20 11.20 -0.66
CA VAL A 42 3.43 9.81 -1.07
C VAL A 42 2.79 9.57 -2.42
N SER A 43 3.55 8.98 -3.33
CA SER A 43 3.06 8.52 -4.63
C SER A 43 3.60 7.14 -4.93
N GLY A 44 3.04 6.45 -5.92
CA GLY A 44 3.56 5.18 -6.35
C GLY A 44 2.48 4.25 -6.83
N GLY A 45 2.77 2.96 -6.77
CA GLY A 45 1.85 1.92 -7.18
C GLY A 45 2.54 0.59 -7.31
N GLY A 46 1.79 -0.37 -7.81
CA GLY A 46 2.28 -1.72 -8.04
C GLY A 46 1.13 -2.70 -8.14
N SER A 47 1.35 -3.91 -7.66
CA SER A 47 0.32 -4.94 -7.65
C SER A 47 0.43 -5.86 -6.45
N TYR A 48 -0.71 -6.41 -6.03
CA TYR A 48 -0.79 -7.42 -5.00
C TYR A 48 -1.77 -8.53 -5.38
N ASP A 49 -1.70 -9.64 -4.65
CA ASP A 49 -2.51 -10.83 -4.88
C ASP A 49 -3.17 -11.26 -3.58
N LEU A 50 -4.49 -11.18 -3.53
CA LEU A 50 -5.29 -11.46 -2.34
C LEU A 50 -5.26 -12.92 -1.90
N ALA A 51 -5.00 -13.86 -2.82
CA ALA A 51 -5.00 -15.28 -2.51
C ALA A 51 -3.67 -15.73 -1.88
N THR A 52 -2.58 -15.09 -2.28
CA THR A 52 -1.21 -15.45 -1.88
C THR A 52 -0.61 -14.48 -0.86
N GLY A 53 -1.19 -13.30 -0.69
CA GLY A 53 -0.63 -12.22 0.14
C GLY A 53 0.61 -11.55 -0.48
N SER A 54 0.96 -11.88 -1.73
CA SER A 54 2.13 -11.28 -2.38
C SER A 54 1.88 -9.83 -2.78
N VAL A 55 2.91 -8.99 -2.67
CA VAL A 55 2.86 -7.58 -3.10
C VAL A 55 4.20 -7.14 -3.66
N LYS A 56 4.15 -6.30 -4.68
CA LYS A 56 5.28 -5.53 -5.18
C LYS A 56 4.78 -4.14 -5.54
N SER A 57 5.16 -3.17 -4.71
CA SER A 57 4.87 -1.76 -4.91
C SER A 57 5.95 -0.87 -4.30
N SER A 58 6.09 0.31 -4.88
CA SER A 58 7.03 1.33 -4.45
C SER A 58 6.64 2.68 -5.06
N GLY A 59 7.33 3.73 -4.64
CA GLY A 59 7.18 5.04 -5.26
C GLY A 59 7.90 6.16 -4.53
N GLY A 60 7.43 7.39 -4.73
CA GLY A 60 8.03 8.58 -4.15
C GLY A 60 7.53 8.84 -2.74
N PHE A 61 8.42 9.33 -1.88
CA PHE A 61 8.14 9.73 -0.51
C PHE A 61 8.85 11.05 -0.21
N GLY A 62 8.17 11.97 0.46
CA GLY A 62 8.75 13.24 0.88
C GLY A 62 8.06 13.79 2.12
N CYS A 63 8.82 14.22 3.12
CA CYS A 63 8.31 14.96 4.27
C CYS A 63 8.19 16.43 3.89
N LEU A 64 6.95 16.93 3.87
CA LEU A 64 6.62 18.32 3.59
C LEU A 64 6.81 19.18 4.85
N GLU A 65 6.58 18.59 6.01
CA GLU A 65 6.80 19.17 7.34
C GLU A 65 7.49 18.14 8.24
N ASP A 66 8.09 18.60 9.34
CA ASP A 66 8.75 17.74 10.33
C ASP A 66 7.74 16.76 10.95
N VAL A 67 8.04 15.46 10.89
CA VAL A 67 7.20 14.40 11.48
C VAL A 67 7.78 13.98 12.83
N GLU A 68 7.21 14.53 13.91
CA GLU A 68 7.75 14.35 15.28
C GLU A 68 7.06 13.26 16.08
N GLN A 69 6.12 12.51 15.48
CA GLN A 69 5.48 11.37 16.12
C GLN A 69 5.37 10.14 15.22
N GLY A 70 5.07 9.01 15.86
CA GLY A 70 4.84 7.75 15.17
C GLY A 70 6.12 7.16 14.57
N PRO A 71 5.98 6.19 13.65
CA PRO A 71 7.14 5.45 13.15
C PRO A 71 8.13 6.30 12.33
N LEU A 72 7.71 7.44 11.79
CA LEU A 72 8.58 8.34 11.02
C LEU A 72 9.36 9.35 11.89
N SER A 73 9.18 9.32 13.22
CA SER A 73 9.85 10.25 14.13
C SER A 73 11.20 9.76 14.64
N VAL A 74 11.52 8.47 14.45
CA VAL A 74 12.79 7.88 14.87
C VAL A 74 13.25 6.88 13.81
N SER A 75 14.36 7.21 13.16
CA SER A 75 15.03 6.31 12.22
C SER A 75 15.41 4.98 12.89
N ILE A 76 15.24 3.88 12.16
CA ILE A 76 15.68 2.55 12.60
C ILE A 76 17.20 2.39 12.52
N ASN A 77 17.89 3.28 11.80
CA ASN A 77 19.35 3.28 11.68
C ASN A 77 19.99 3.95 12.90
N PRO A 78 20.84 3.23 13.66
CA PRO A 78 21.40 3.75 14.91
C PRO A 78 22.40 4.89 14.71
N ASP A 79 23.05 4.94 13.54
CA ASP A 79 24.06 5.96 13.20
C ASP A 79 23.44 7.25 12.63
N ASP A 80 22.15 7.23 12.31
CA ASP A 80 21.40 8.37 11.81
C ASP A 80 20.06 8.50 12.55
N PRO A 81 20.07 8.69 13.88
CA PRO A 81 18.85 8.76 14.67
C PRO A 81 18.14 10.09 14.39
N GLY A 82 16.82 10.05 14.24
CA GLY A 82 16.00 11.27 14.19
C GLY A 82 14.73 11.12 13.37
N PRO A 83 13.90 12.18 13.32
CA PRO A 83 12.66 12.20 12.57
C PRO A 83 12.89 12.39 11.07
N CYS A 84 11.82 12.26 10.30
CA CYS A 84 11.76 12.78 8.95
C CYS A 84 11.51 14.29 9.00
N LEU A 85 12.48 15.08 8.58
CA LEU A 85 12.42 16.54 8.56
C LEU A 85 11.88 17.06 7.23
N ALA A 86 11.35 18.29 7.23
CA ALA A 86 10.86 18.97 6.04
C ALA A 86 11.92 18.99 4.93
N GLY A 87 11.50 18.64 3.72
CA GLY A 87 12.36 18.54 2.53
C GLY A 87 13.18 17.25 2.43
N GLN A 88 13.05 16.34 3.39
CA GLN A 88 13.62 14.99 3.31
C GLN A 88 12.64 14.01 2.64
N GLY A 89 13.11 12.81 2.36
CA GLY A 89 12.38 11.73 1.71
C GLY A 89 12.84 11.54 0.26
N VAL A 90 12.95 10.28 -0.16
CA VAL A 90 13.34 9.92 -1.53
C VAL A 90 12.36 8.95 -2.14
N ARG A 91 12.14 7.81 -1.47
CA ARG A 91 11.29 6.73 -1.95
C ARG A 91 10.70 5.94 -0.79
N TRP A 92 9.78 5.05 -1.14
CA TRP A 92 9.34 3.96 -0.27
C TRP A 92 9.23 2.67 -1.09
N ASP A 93 9.27 1.53 -0.41
CA ASP A 93 8.85 0.26 -1.00
C ASP A 93 8.17 -0.64 0.03
N THR A 94 7.49 -1.66 -0.49
CA THR A 94 6.61 -2.50 0.31
C THR A 94 7.40 -3.62 0.97
N VAL A 95 7.20 -3.78 2.27
CA VAL A 95 7.66 -4.94 3.05
C VAL A 95 6.68 -6.10 2.86
N GLU A 96 5.40 -5.85 3.14
CA GLU A 96 4.34 -6.85 3.08
C GLU A 96 2.94 -6.27 2.83
N LEU A 97 2.04 -7.12 2.33
CA LEU A 97 0.60 -6.86 2.27
C LEU A 97 -0.01 -7.32 3.59
N LEU A 98 -0.74 -6.44 4.26
CA LEU A 98 -1.44 -6.76 5.50
C LEU A 98 -2.88 -7.14 5.18
N ASP A 99 -3.46 -8.09 5.91
CA ASP A 99 -4.90 -8.40 5.80
C ASP A 99 -5.77 -7.20 6.19
N GLY A 100 -5.27 -6.38 7.10
CA GLY A 100 -5.91 -5.16 7.54
C GLY A 100 -5.16 -4.49 8.69
N THR A 101 -5.64 -3.33 9.11
CA THR A 101 -5.12 -2.58 10.25
C THR A 101 -6.20 -1.74 10.91
N ASN A 102 -5.91 -1.23 12.10
CA ASN A 102 -6.68 -0.17 12.72
C ASN A 102 -5.93 1.16 12.57
N PHE A 103 -6.61 2.18 12.04
CA PHE A 103 -6.00 3.47 11.74
C PHE A 103 -6.77 4.63 12.37
N LYS A 104 -6.14 5.80 12.37
CA LYS A 104 -6.70 7.09 12.81
C LYS A 104 -6.24 8.20 11.88
N CYS A 105 -7.12 9.13 11.55
CA CYS A 105 -6.76 10.30 10.73
C CYS A 105 -6.10 11.40 11.57
N THR A 106 -6.52 11.53 12.83
CA THR A 106 -5.92 12.42 13.82
C THR A 106 -5.65 11.70 15.14
N GLY A 107 -4.86 12.30 16.02
CA GLY A 107 -4.60 11.75 17.36
C GLY A 107 -5.85 11.63 18.25
N ALA A 108 -6.88 12.43 17.98
CA ALA A 108 -8.13 12.47 18.75
C ALA A 108 -9.16 11.41 18.29
N ASP A 109 -9.00 10.86 17.10
CA ASP A 109 -10.00 9.96 16.53
C ASP A 109 -10.07 8.62 17.26
N ALA A 110 -11.26 8.02 17.24
CA ALA A 110 -11.40 6.59 17.50
C ALA A 110 -10.72 5.79 16.38
N ALA A 111 -10.12 4.65 16.74
CA ALA A 111 -9.51 3.78 15.75
C ALA A 111 -10.58 3.13 14.84
N LYS A 112 -10.31 3.09 13.54
CA LYS A 112 -11.19 2.55 12.50
C LYS A 112 -10.52 1.35 11.82
N PRO A 113 -11.24 0.30 11.45
CA PRO A 113 -10.66 -0.81 10.70
C PRO A 113 -10.52 -0.43 9.22
N ALA A 114 -9.40 -0.83 8.62
CA ALA A 114 -9.24 -0.94 7.17
C ALA A 114 -8.83 -2.39 6.85
N VAL A 115 -9.40 -2.96 5.79
CA VAL A 115 -9.16 -4.34 5.38
C VAL A 115 -8.71 -4.32 3.93
N THR A 116 -7.69 -5.10 3.61
CA THR A 116 -7.22 -5.27 2.24
C THR A 116 -8.30 -5.95 1.40
N SER A 117 -8.58 -5.41 0.22
CA SER A 117 -9.63 -5.86 -0.69
C SER A 117 -9.18 -5.68 -2.14
N SER A 118 -10.07 -5.81 -3.12
CA SER A 118 -9.77 -5.46 -4.52
C SER A 118 -9.67 -3.95 -4.77
N THR A 119 -9.96 -3.12 -3.77
CA THR A 119 -10.06 -1.67 -3.90
C THR A 119 -9.36 -0.90 -2.77
N THR A 120 -8.73 -1.63 -1.85
CA THR A 120 -7.99 -1.10 -0.72
C THR A 120 -6.75 -1.95 -0.52
N ALA A 121 -5.59 -1.31 -0.52
CA ALA A 121 -4.31 -1.91 -0.17
C ALA A 121 -3.89 -1.43 1.22
N VAL A 122 -3.76 -2.35 2.17
CA VAL A 122 -3.12 -2.10 3.48
C VAL A 122 -1.71 -2.69 3.43
N LEU A 123 -0.70 -1.84 3.62
CA LEU A 123 0.69 -2.16 3.37
C LEU A 123 1.53 -1.88 4.61
N MET A 124 2.53 -2.73 4.86
CA MET A 124 3.72 -2.33 5.61
C MET A 124 4.75 -1.84 4.59
N ALA A 125 5.34 -0.68 4.82
CA ALA A 125 6.28 -0.06 3.90
C ALA A 125 7.52 0.47 4.62
N ASP A 126 8.65 0.38 3.93
CA ASP A 126 9.89 1.04 4.30
C ASP A 126 9.99 2.38 3.59
N PHE A 127 10.39 3.41 4.33
CA PHE A 127 10.52 4.79 3.88
C PHE A 127 11.96 5.27 4.02
N TYR A 128 12.43 6.00 3.01
CA TYR A 128 13.84 6.38 2.87
C TYR A 128 13.98 7.89 3.02
N ARG A 129 14.63 8.34 4.09
CA ARG A 129 14.71 9.76 4.50
C ARG A 129 15.69 10.59 3.67
N ALA A 130 16.88 10.09 3.35
CA ALA A 130 17.88 10.89 2.64
C ALA A 130 18.93 9.98 1.98
N GLY A 131 19.79 10.57 1.15
CA GLY A 131 20.89 9.87 0.50
C GLY A 131 20.51 9.25 -0.84
N ASP A 132 21.14 8.12 -1.17
CA ASP A 132 20.89 7.37 -2.41
C ASP A 132 19.62 6.51 -2.36
N GLY A 133 18.95 6.45 -1.20
CA GLY A 133 17.75 5.66 -0.99
C GLY A 133 18.04 4.15 -0.96
N ASN A 134 19.23 3.73 -0.55
CA ASN A 134 19.57 2.31 -0.45
C ASN A 134 19.21 1.70 0.91
N ASP A 135 19.34 2.47 2.01
CA ASP A 135 19.08 2.00 3.36
C ASP A 135 17.77 2.59 3.90
N GLU A 136 16.84 1.72 4.28
CA GLU A 136 15.55 2.13 4.85
C GLU A 136 15.76 2.93 6.13
N SER A 137 15.01 4.02 6.30
CA SER A 137 15.08 4.86 7.49
C SER A 137 13.96 4.57 8.46
N PHE A 138 12.78 4.21 7.96
CA PHE A 138 11.59 3.98 8.78
C PHE A 138 10.76 2.84 8.22
N THR A 139 10.05 2.13 9.09
CA THR A 139 9.03 1.16 8.70
C THR A 139 7.69 1.61 9.27
N ALA A 140 6.69 1.80 8.43
CA ALA A 140 5.36 2.26 8.83
C ALA A 140 4.26 1.63 7.97
N GLN A 141 3.05 1.57 8.51
CA GLN A 141 1.90 1.12 7.73
C GLN A 141 1.33 2.24 6.84
N MET A 142 0.76 1.86 5.71
CA MET A 142 0.08 2.74 4.76
C MET A 142 -1.22 2.10 4.27
N ILE A 143 -2.24 2.93 4.01
CA ILE A 143 -3.48 2.51 3.35
C ILE A 143 -3.65 3.35 2.08
N VAL A 144 -3.95 2.70 0.97
CA VAL A 144 -4.40 3.33 -0.27
C VAL A 144 -5.76 2.73 -0.63
N SER A 145 -6.74 3.56 -0.94
CA SER A 145 -8.09 3.09 -1.31
C SER A 145 -8.68 3.89 -2.47
N ASP A 146 -9.56 3.29 -3.26
CA ASP A 146 -10.38 4.02 -4.24
C ASP A 146 -11.63 4.67 -3.62
N THR A 147 -11.92 4.34 -2.36
CA THR A 147 -13.06 4.85 -1.59
C THR A 147 -12.59 5.59 -0.35
N ASP A 148 -13.51 6.34 0.25
CA ASP A 148 -13.25 7.03 1.50
C ASP A 148 -13.19 6.05 2.68
N ILE A 149 -12.03 5.95 3.33
CA ILE A 149 -11.78 5.09 4.48
C ILE A 149 -12.33 5.68 5.78
N ALA A 150 -12.59 6.99 5.83
CA ALA A 150 -13.11 7.68 7.01
C ALA A 150 -14.28 8.61 6.65
N PRO A 151 -15.44 8.05 6.25
CA PRO A 151 -16.59 8.81 5.71
C PRO A 151 -17.32 9.70 6.73
N ASP A 152 -16.96 9.62 8.01
CA ASP A 152 -17.41 10.51 9.07
C ASP A 152 -16.55 11.78 9.22
N ILE A 153 -15.47 11.91 8.44
CA ILE A 153 -14.64 13.10 8.34
C ILE A 153 -14.95 13.80 7.02
N ASP A 154 -15.17 15.12 7.05
CA ASP A 154 -15.44 15.89 5.84
C ASP A 154 -14.29 15.76 4.82
N GLY A 155 -14.66 15.54 3.55
CA GLY A 155 -13.72 15.34 2.45
C GLY A 155 -13.63 13.87 2.03
N VAL A 156 -12.55 13.51 1.35
CA VAL A 156 -12.26 12.11 0.97
C VAL A 156 -10.94 11.73 1.60
N GLN A 157 -10.96 10.73 2.48
CA GLN A 157 -9.77 10.15 3.09
C GLN A 157 -9.50 8.83 2.37
N ASN A 158 -8.58 8.81 1.40
CA ASN A 158 -8.31 7.58 0.63
C ASN A 158 -6.81 7.24 0.57
N LEU A 159 -6.02 7.94 1.39
CA LEU A 159 -4.62 7.68 1.68
C LEU A 159 -4.38 7.87 3.18
N TRP A 160 -3.57 7.01 3.79
CA TRP A 160 -3.17 7.11 5.19
C TRP A 160 -1.75 6.61 5.39
N VAL A 161 -1.00 7.25 6.30
CA VAL A 161 0.33 6.81 6.76
C VAL A 161 0.34 6.82 8.28
N GLN A 162 0.82 5.73 8.86
CA GLN A 162 0.85 5.52 10.30
C GLN A 162 1.59 6.65 11.03
N GLY A 163 0.90 7.27 11.99
CA GLY A 163 1.44 8.36 12.81
C GLY A 163 1.51 9.72 12.11
N VAL A 164 1.16 9.82 10.82
CA VAL A 164 1.04 11.11 10.11
C VAL A 164 -0.41 11.53 9.98
N GLY A 165 -1.30 10.62 9.58
CA GLY A 165 -2.74 10.87 9.49
C GLY A 165 -3.36 10.39 8.20
N CYS A 166 -4.43 11.07 7.76
CA CYS A 166 -5.15 10.78 6.53
C CYS A 166 -4.93 11.86 5.47
N GLY A 167 -5.34 11.57 4.25
CA GLY A 167 -5.23 12.48 3.15
C GLY A 167 -6.07 12.09 1.95
N THR A 168 -6.12 13.01 1.00
CA THR A 168 -6.72 12.78 -0.31
C THR A 168 -5.62 12.50 -1.32
N ALA A 169 -5.84 11.47 -2.12
CA ALA A 169 -5.00 11.07 -3.24
C ALA A 169 -5.84 10.87 -4.49
N ILE A 170 -5.20 11.08 -5.64
CA ILE A 170 -5.69 10.56 -6.91
C ILE A 170 -5.31 9.08 -6.93
N VAL A 171 -6.29 8.18 -7.01
CA VAL A 171 -6.09 6.74 -6.88
C VAL A 171 -6.76 5.99 -8.03
N ASN A 172 -6.11 4.93 -8.52
CA ASN A 172 -6.66 4.01 -9.50
C ASN A 172 -6.36 2.57 -9.08
N PHE A 173 -7.39 1.71 -9.12
CA PHE A 173 -7.27 0.25 -8.97
C PHE A 173 -7.73 -0.43 -10.27
N ASN A 174 -7.11 -1.55 -10.65
CA ASN A 174 -7.48 -2.37 -11.82
C ASN A 174 -7.36 -3.86 -11.53
#